data_AF-A0A8I1LH06-F1
#
_entry.id   AF-A0A8I1LH06-F1
#
_cell.length_a   1.000
_cell.length_b   1.000
_cell.length_c   1.000
_cell.angle_alpha   90.00
_cell.angle_beta   90.00
_cell.angle_gamma   90.00
#
_symmetry.space_group_name_H-M   'P 1'
#
loop_
_entity.id
_entity.type
_entity.pdbx_description
1 polymer ?
#
loop_
_entity_poly.entity_id
_entity_poly.type
_entity_poly.pdbx_seq_one_letter_code
_entity_poly.pdbx_strand_id
1 'polypeptide(L)' 'GFRRLIKERLVNHIPTRIGTVTIKKTADDQFYLSMQLGSDTAFVKELPKTQSQIGIDLNLDNFLTESNGSMVVNPRFYC' A
#
# COMPACT_ATOMS: atom_id res chain seq x y z
N GLY A 1 7.71 -1.14 9.62
CA GLY A 1 6.83 -1.55 8.51
C GLY A 1 5.37 -1.56 8.95
N PHE A 2 4.44 -1.42 8.00
CA PHE A 2 3.00 -1.25 8.24
C PHE A 2 2.39 -2.30 9.19
N ARG A 3 2.79 -3.57 9.06
CA ARG A 3 2.33 -4.67 9.94
C ARG A 3 2.61 -4.42 11.43
N ARG A 4 3.78 -3.90 11.78
CA ARG A 4 4.15 -3.58 13.17
C ARG A 4 3.27 -2.46 13.72
N LEU A 5 3.03 -1.41 12.91
CA LEU A 5 2.18 -0.30 13.29
C LEU A 5 0.74 -0.77 13.59
N ILE A 6 0.13 -1.55 12.70
CA ILE A 6 -1.22 -2.07 12.92
C ILE A 6 -1.28 -2.91 14.21
N LYS A 7 -0.27 -3.76 14.46
CA LYS A 7 -0.20 -4.55 15.69
C LYS A 7 -0.13 -3.66 16.93
N GLU A 8 0.75 -2.66 16.95
CA GLU A 8 0.88 -1.72 18.07
C GLU A 8 -0.43 -0.98 18.35
N ARG A 9 -1.16 -0.56 17.31
CA ARG A 9 -2.44 0.15 17.48
C ARG A 9 -3.53 -0.74 18.08
N LEU A 10 -3.63 -1.98 17.60
CA LEU A 10 -4.61 -2.93 18.10
C LEU A 10 -4.32 -3.32 19.56
N VAL A 11 -3.04 -3.57 19.91
CA VAL A 11 -2.62 -3.93 21.28
C VAL A 11 -2.80 -2.75 22.24
N ASN A 12 -2.50 -1.54 21.82
CA ASN A 12 -2.61 -0.34 22.66
C ASN A 12 -4.00 0.30 22.63
N HIS A 13 -5.00 -0.36 22.03
CA HIS A 13 -6.38 0.12 21.92
C HIS A 13 -6.50 1.54 21.35
N ILE A 14 -5.63 1.90 20.40
CA ILE A 14 -5.73 3.18 19.71
C ILE A 14 -7.03 3.21 18.91
N PRO A 15 -7.87 4.27 19.03
CA PRO A 15 -9.17 4.34 18.37
C PRO A 15 -9.08 4.02 16.87
N THR A 16 -9.61 2.85 16.51
CA THR A 16 -9.61 2.29 15.17
C THR A 16 -10.98 1.68 14.93
N ARG A 17 -11.69 2.19 13.93
CA ARG A 17 -13.02 1.73 13.52
C ARG A 17 -12.84 0.56 12.56
N ILE A 18 -13.51 -0.54 12.83
CA ILE A 18 -13.56 -1.69 11.92
C ILE A 18 -14.84 -1.55 11.10
N GLY A 19 -14.66 -1.41 9.78
CA GLY A 19 -15.76 -1.34 8.83
C GLY A 19 -16.13 -2.73 8.33
N THR A 20 -16.10 -2.92 7.01
CA THR A 20 -16.39 -4.21 6.38
C THR A 20 -15.41 -5.29 6.85
N VAL A 21 -15.96 -6.43 7.26
CA VAL A 21 -15.22 -7.63 7.61
C VAL A 21 -15.65 -8.76 6.68
N THR A 22 -14.69 -9.47 6.11
CA THR A 22 -14.94 -10.63 5.24
C THR A 22 -14.12 -11.81 5.72
N ILE A 23 -14.79 -12.93 5.93
CA ILE A 23 -14.14 -14.23 6.18
C ILE A 23 -14.27 -15.05 4.90
N LYS A 24 -13.14 -15.58 4.42
CA LYS A 24 -13.10 -16.49 3.28
C LYS A 24 -12.43 -17.79 3.71
N LYS A 25 -13.09 -18.91 3.42
CA LYS A 25 -12.49 -20.25 3.48
C LYS A 25 -12.10 -20.66 2.06
N THR A 26 -10.89 -21.16 1.87
CA THR A 26 -10.43 -21.71 0.59
C THR A 26 -10.71 -23.22 0.50
N ALA A 27 -10.60 -23.78 -0.70
CA ALA A 27 -10.86 -25.21 -0.93
C ALA A 27 -9.86 -26.14 -0.23
N ASP A 28 -8.67 -25.62 0.10
CA ASP A 28 -7.62 -26.29 0.86
C ASP A 28 -7.67 -25.97 2.37
N ASP A 29 -8.87 -25.66 2.89
CA ASP A 29 -9.15 -25.42 4.31
C ASP A 29 -8.39 -24.27 4.98
N GLN A 30 -7.86 -23.31 4.21
CA GLN A 30 -7.30 -22.09 4.78
C GLN A 30 -8.39 -21.05 5.03
N PHE A 31 -8.22 -20.27 6.10
CA PHE A 31 -9.14 -19.20 6.47
C PHE A 31 -8.44 -17.85 6.40
N TYR A 32 -9.07 -16.93 5.70
CA TYR A 32 -8.62 -15.56 5.53
C TYR A 32 -9.63 -14.61 6.15
N LEU A 33 -9.12 -13.67 6.94
CA LEU A 33 -9.90 -12.57 7.52
C LEU A 33 -9.40 -11.26 6.91
N SER A 34 -10.29 -10.56 6.21
CA SER A 34 -10.05 -9.21 5.70
C SER A 34 -10.86 -8.21 6.51
N MET A 35 -10.21 -7.15 6.97
CA MET A 35 -10.84 -6.09 7.77
C MET A 35 -10.49 -4.73 7.19
N GLN A 36 -11.51 -3.91 6.96
CA GLN A 36 -11.34 -2.50 6.67
C GLN A 36 -11.09 -1.74 7.97
N LEU A 37 -9.99 -1.00 8.05
CA LEU A 37 -9.61 -0.21 9.22
C LEU A 37 -9.68 1.28 8.90
N GLY A 38 -10.45 2.04 9.68
CA GLY A 38 -10.48 3.51 9.66
C GLY A 38 -9.97 4.08 10.98
N SER A 39 -9.31 5.23 10.97
CA SER A 39 -8.89 5.94 12.18
C SER A 39 -8.80 7.42 11.90
N ASP A 40 -9.20 8.24 12.87
CA ASP A 40 -9.03 9.70 12.82
C ASP A 40 -7.55 10.09 12.96
N THR A 41 -6.71 9.17 13.43
CA THR A 41 -5.25 9.31 13.47
C THR A 41 -4.64 8.53 12.30
N ALA A 42 -3.80 9.18 11.48
CA ALA A 42 -3.21 8.57 10.29
C ALA A 42 -2.44 7.27 10.57
N PHE A 43 -2.51 6.30 9.65
CA PHE A 43 -1.73 5.04 9.69
C PHE A 43 -0.30 5.18 9.14
N VAL A 44 0.18 6.41 9.00
CA VAL A 44 1.54 6.71 8.58
C VAL A 44 2.03 7.89 9.41
N LYS A 45 3.34 7.95 9.60
CA LYS A 45 3.96 9.17 10.12
C LYS A 45 4.10 10.15 8.97
N GLU A 46 3.77 11.41 9.22
CA GLU A 46 4.11 12.46 8.28
C GLU A 46 5.63 12.57 8.19
N LEU A 47 6.14 12.61 6.96
CA LEU A 47 7.56 12.77 6.69
C LEU A 47 7.82 14.23 6.34
N PRO A 48 8.97 14.79 6.74
CA PRO A 48 9.33 16.15 6.35
C PRO A 48 9.40 16.26 4.83
N LYS A 49 8.92 17.41 4.30
CA LYS A 49 9.05 17.70 2.87
C LYS A 49 10.52 17.79 2.50
N THR A 50 10.93 17.02 1.50
CA THR A 50 12.33 16.98 1.03
C THR A 50 12.66 18.12 0.08
N GLN A 51 11.66 18.89 -0.37
CA GLN A 51 11.75 19.86 -1.49
C GLN A 51 12.24 19.24 -2.82
N SER A 52 12.37 17.91 -2.88
CA SER A 52 12.68 17.18 -4.08
C SER A 52 11.38 16.71 -4.73
N GLN A 53 11.27 16.89 -6.04
CA GLN A 53 10.15 16.40 -6.84
C GLN A 53 10.69 15.59 -8.01
N ILE A 54 9.98 14.53 -8.37
CA ILE A 54 10.26 13.74 -9.56
C ILE A 54 8.96 13.59 -10.35
N GLY A 55 9.02 13.89 -11.64
CA GLY A 55 7.93 13.61 -12.58
C GLY A 55 7.99 12.13 -12.96
N ILE A 56 6.83 11.47 -12.98
CA ILE A 56 6.66 10.06 -13.34
C ILE A 56 5.76 10.03 -14.57
N ASP A 57 6.28 9.53 -15.69
CA ASP A 57 5.52 9.21 -16.88
C ASP A 57 5.39 7.69 -17.04
N LEU A 58 4.14 7.21 -17.16
CA LEU A 58 3.80 5.80 -17.33
C LEU A 58 3.11 5.64 -18.68
N ASN A 59 3.65 4.78 -19.54
CA ASN A 59 3.10 4.54 -20.88
C ASN A 59 3.34 3.07 -21.32
N LEU A 60 3.02 2.73 -22.56
CA LEU A 60 3.17 1.36 -23.11
C LEU A 60 4.50 1.14 -23.83
N ASP A 61 5.24 2.19 -24.16
CA ASP A 61 6.52 2.07 -24.86
C ASP A 61 7.65 1.75 -23.88
N ASN A 62 7.70 2.50 -22.76
CA ASN A 62 8.54 2.28 -21.59
C ASN A 62 7.67 2.05 -20.35
N PHE A 63 8.12 1.23 -19.41
CA PHE A 63 7.37 0.97 -18.18
C PHE A 63 7.28 2.23 -17.29
N LEU A 64 8.37 2.98 -17.22
CA LEU A 64 8.50 4.18 -16.39
C LEU A 64 9.55 5.10 -16.99
N THR A 65 9.26 6.39 -17.11
CA THR A 65 10.26 7.44 -17.33
C THR A 65 10.19 8.45 -16.20
N GLU A 66 11.35 8.80 -15.64
CA GLU A 66 11.48 9.79 -14.59
C GLU A 66 12.02 11.12 -15.15
N SER A 67 11.61 12.25 -14.57
CA SER A 67 12.08 13.58 -14.99
C SER A 67 13.57 13.85 -14.77
N ASN A 68 14.28 12.95 -14.06
CA ASN A 68 15.73 12.98 -13.89
C ASN A 68 16.48 12.24 -15.02
N GLY A 69 15.77 11.69 -16.01
CA GLY A 69 16.32 10.95 -17.14
C GLY A 69 16.40 9.43 -16.93
N SER A 70 16.02 8.90 -15.77
CA SER A 70 15.95 7.45 -15.54
C SER A 70 14.79 6.84 -16.32
N MET A 71 14.99 5.63 -16.83
CA MET A 71 13.96 4.89 -17.58
C MET A 71 13.99 3.41 -17.23
N VAL A 72 12.80 2.83 -17.03
CA VAL A 72 12.61 1.38 -16.91
C VAL A 72 11.97 0.90 -18.21
N VAL A 73 12.65 -0.03 -18.88
CA VAL A 73 12.15 -0.64 -20.12
C VAL A 73 10.88 -1.44 -19.86
N ASN A 74 10.02 -1.49 -20.87
CA ASN A 74 8.83 -2.31 -20.81
C ASN A 74 9.20 -3.81 -20.79
N PRO A 75 8.74 -4.60 -19.82
CA PRO A 75 8.98 -6.04 -19.76
C PRO A 75 8.26 -6.85 -20.86
N ARG A 76 7.38 -6.22 -21.66
CA ARG A 76 6.67 -6.77 -22.82
C ARG A 76 5.96 -8.10 -22.50
N PHE A 77 4.94 -8.04 -21.64
CA PHE A 77 4.11 -9.22 -21.29
C PHE A 77 3.03 -9.55 -22.32
N TYR A 78 3.01 -8.88 -23.47
CA TYR A 78 2.05 -9.09 -24.56
C TYR A 78 2.67 -10.02 -25.60
N CYS A 79 1.91 -11.05 -25.99
CA CYS A 79 2.27 -12.01 -27.04
C CYS A 79 1.92 -11.47 -28.42
#